data_AF-A0A2W6ZQA4-F1
#
_entry.id   AF-A0A2W6ZQA4-F1
#
_cell.length_a   1.000
_cell.length_b   1.000
_cell.length_c   1.000
_cell.angle_alpha   90.00
_cell.angle_beta   90.00
_cell.angle_gamma   90.00
#
_symmetry.space_group_name_H-M   'P 1'
#
loop_
_entity.id
_entity.type
_entity.pdbx_description
1 polymer ?
#
loop_
_entity_poly.entity_id
_entity_poly.type
_entity_poly.pdbx_seq_one_letter_code
_entity_poly.pdbx_strand_id
1 'polypeptide(L)'
;MPDGDIVHSRLRRLYQKPYKWLCEGKATSDDCARVVLESFKKDLIQKGDLPVKLCQGMAGILDQAITASNELGAQDYASLSMKFDRLIERSDGRPDLKKLALDAGKSILHDLRYDHGQQIDVSNALGLMIQRYMNEVYASEFKAILRTVFETEAETPILPLAFDLPEEAKTRILPLAI
;
A
#
# COMPACT_ATOMS: atom_id res chain seq x y z
N MET A 1 17.19 -14.54 -22.64
CA MET A 1 16.61 -14.47 -24.00
C MET A 1 16.41 -13.01 -24.41
N PRO A 2 16.48 -12.66 -25.70
CA PRO A 2 16.23 -11.31 -26.19
C PRO A 2 14.75 -11.14 -26.51
N ASP A 3 13.88 -11.13 -25.50
CA ASP A 3 12.44 -10.92 -25.71
C ASP A 3 12.09 -9.47 -25.37
N GLY A 4 11.75 -8.73 -26.43
CA GLY A 4 11.47 -7.29 -26.43
C GLY A 4 10.25 -6.84 -25.62
N ASP A 5 9.60 -7.74 -24.88
CA ASP A 5 8.47 -7.45 -24.00
C ASP A 5 8.88 -7.55 -22.53
N ILE A 6 9.79 -6.67 -22.12
CA ILE A 6 10.15 -6.47 -20.70
C ILE A 6 8.93 -6.00 -19.90
N VAL A 7 7.91 -5.45 -20.56
CA VAL A 7 6.73 -4.90 -19.92
C VAL A 7 5.57 -5.89 -20.04
N HIS A 8 5.08 -6.37 -18.91
CA HIS A 8 3.96 -7.31 -18.89
C HIS A 8 2.67 -6.67 -19.41
N SER A 9 1.98 -7.33 -20.34
CA SER A 9 0.77 -6.80 -21.02
C SER A 9 -0.38 -6.45 -20.08
N ARG A 10 -0.45 -7.11 -18.91
CA ARG A 10 -1.44 -6.84 -17.85
C ARG A 10 -1.07 -5.68 -16.94
N LEU A 11 0.17 -5.18 -16.99
CA LEU A 11 0.59 -4.05 -16.18
C LEU A 11 -0.01 -2.77 -16.73
N ARG A 12 -0.74 -2.04 -15.89
CA ARG A 12 -1.32 -0.74 -16.27
C ARG A 12 -0.26 0.18 -16.85
N ARG A 13 -0.62 0.92 -17.91
CA ARG A 13 0.27 1.83 -18.64
C ARG A 13 1.04 2.80 -17.74
N LEU A 14 0.43 3.25 -16.64
CA LEU A 14 1.06 4.12 -15.65
C LEU A 14 2.31 3.49 -15.00
N TYR A 15 2.32 2.19 -14.82
CA TYR A 15 3.36 1.45 -14.10
C TYR A 15 4.41 0.80 -15.01
N GLN A 16 4.20 0.82 -16.33
CA GLN A 16 5.10 0.20 -17.30
C GLN A 16 6.51 0.80 -17.30
N LYS A 17 6.60 2.14 -17.23
CA LYS A 17 7.90 2.84 -17.16
C LYS A 17 8.71 2.45 -15.93
N PRO A 18 8.19 2.58 -14.69
CA PRO A 18 8.96 2.19 -13.51
C PRO A 18 9.31 0.70 -13.51
N TYR A 19 8.41 -0.17 -14.00
CA TYR A 19 8.71 -1.60 -14.12
C TYR A 19 9.89 -1.89 -15.05
N LYS A 20 9.91 -1.25 -16.23
CA LYS A 20 11.02 -1.39 -17.18
C LYS A 20 12.34 -0.93 -16.57
N TRP A 21 12.35 0.16 -15.81
CA TRP A 21 13.56 0.66 -15.14
C TRP A 21 14.07 -0.31 -14.08
N LEU A 22 13.17 -0.90 -13.29
CA LEU A 22 13.48 -1.96 -12.32
C LEU A 22 14.07 -3.20 -13.00
N CYS A 23 13.44 -3.71 -14.06
CA CYS A 23 13.90 -4.92 -14.75
C CYS A 23 15.20 -4.73 -15.52
N GLU A 24 15.45 -3.54 -16.09
CA GLU A 24 16.66 -3.28 -16.88
C GLU A 24 17.86 -2.88 -16.01
N GLY A 25 17.68 -2.64 -14.70
CA GLY A 25 18.75 -2.19 -13.80
C GLY A 25 19.34 -0.83 -14.18
N LYS A 26 18.61 -0.01 -14.95
CA LYS A 26 19.11 1.25 -15.54
C LYS A 26 18.95 2.47 -14.64
N ALA A 27 18.38 2.31 -13.46
CA ALA A 27 18.07 3.40 -12.55
C ALA A 27 18.49 3.04 -11.13
N THR A 28 18.86 4.06 -10.35
CA THR A 28 19.11 3.91 -8.91
C THR A 28 17.80 3.54 -8.20
N SER A 29 17.91 3.00 -6.98
CA SER A 29 16.74 2.72 -6.14
C SER A 29 15.87 3.96 -5.96
N ASP A 30 16.48 5.12 -5.74
CA ASP A 30 15.78 6.39 -5.53
C ASP A 30 15.05 6.88 -6.78
N ASP A 31 15.69 6.75 -7.95
CA ASP A 31 15.05 7.09 -9.23
C ASP A 31 13.84 6.20 -9.52
N CYS A 32 13.96 4.90 -9.25
CA CYS A 32 12.86 3.94 -9.36
C CYS A 32 11.72 4.31 -8.40
N ALA A 33 12.03 4.55 -7.11
CA ALA A 33 11.04 4.92 -6.10
C ALA A 33 10.30 6.20 -6.48
N ARG A 34 11.01 7.23 -6.95
CA ARG A 34 10.41 8.49 -7.40
C ARG A 34 9.43 8.29 -8.56
N VAL A 35 9.81 7.52 -9.59
CA VAL A 35 8.93 7.29 -10.74
C VAL A 35 7.72 6.43 -10.35
N VAL A 36 7.89 5.44 -9.46
CA VAL A 36 6.76 4.66 -8.92
C VAL A 36 5.79 5.56 -8.15
N LEU A 37 6.31 6.45 -7.29
CA LEU A 37 5.52 7.41 -6.53
C LEU A 37 4.73 8.36 -7.44
N GLU A 38 5.36 8.89 -8.50
CA GLU A 38 4.67 9.74 -9.47
C GLU A 38 3.56 8.99 -10.22
N SER A 39 3.81 7.75 -10.61
CA SER A 39 2.80 6.89 -11.25
C SER A 39 1.64 6.59 -10.31
N PHE A 40 1.92 6.30 -9.04
CA PHE A 40 0.92 6.09 -8.02
C PHE A 40 0.09 7.36 -7.76
N LYS A 41 0.72 8.53 -7.69
CA LYS A 41 0.00 9.81 -7.56
C LYS A 41 -0.96 10.03 -8.72
N LYS A 42 -0.56 9.72 -9.96
CA LYS A 42 -1.43 9.79 -11.14
C LYS A 42 -2.58 8.77 -11.06
N ASP A 43 -2.30 7.56 -10.58
CA ASP A 43 -3.29 6.52 -10.39
C ASP A 43 -4.34 6.92 -9.33
N LEU A 44 -3.92 7.53 -8.22
CA LEU A 44 -4.84 8.11 -7.23
C LEU A 44 -5.73 9.20 -7.85
N ILE A 45 -5.15 10.15 -8.59
CA ILE A 45 -5.91 11.21 -9.27
C ILE A 45 -6.95 10.60 -10.23
N GLN A 46 -6.59 9.55 -10.97
CA GLN A 46 -7.52 8.87 -11.88
C GLN A 46 -8.60 8.05 -11.17
N LYS A 47 -8.27 7.46 -10.01
CA LYS A 47 -9.20 6.68 -9.18
C LYS A 47 -10.12 7.57 -8.33
N GLY A 48 -9.84 8.87 -8.26
CA GLY A 48 -10.55 9.83 -7.43
C GLY A 48 -10.22 9.67 -5.95
N ASP A 49 -10.95 10.40 -5.11
CA ASP A 49 -10.61 10.52 -3.69
C ASP A 49 -11.00 9.31 -2.84
N LEU A 50 -11.68 8.31 -3.41
CA LEU A 50 -12.24 7.19 -2.64
C LEU A 50 -11.16 6.46 -1.82
N PRO A 51 -10.00 6.04 -2.38
CA PRO A 51 -8.98 5.34 -1.59
C PRO A 51 -8.46 6.20 -0.43
N VAL A 52 -8.28 7.50 -0.66
CA VAL A 52 -7.79 8.44 0.36
C VAL A 52 -8.83 8.61 1.47
N LYS A 53 -10.11 8.78 1.12
CA LYS A 53 -11.21 8.89 2.09
C LYS A 53 -11.37 7.64 2.94
N LEU A 54 -11.22 6.46 2.34
CA LEU A 54 -11.25 5.19 3.08
C LEU A 54 -10.08 5.08 4.04
N CYS A 55 -8.86 5.42 3.60
CA CYS A 55 -7.67 5.46 4.46
C CYS A 55 -7.84 6.45 5.62
N GLN A 56 -8.38 7.65 5.35
CA GLN A 56 -8.71 8.65 6.38
C GLN A 56 -9.74 8.13 7.38
N GLY A 57 -10.81 7.48 6.92
CA GLY A 57 -11.83 6.91 7.80
C GLY A 57 -11.27 5.82 8.70
N MET A 58 -10.42 4.93 8.16
CA MET A 58 -9.76 3.88 8.95
C MET A 58 -8.74 4.45 9.93
N ALA A 59 -7.95 5.44 9.52
CA ALA A 59 -7.03 6.15 10.41
C ALA A 59 -7.78 6.80 11.58
N GLY A 60 -8.90 7.50 11.31
CA GLY A 60 -9.72 8.10 12.37
C GLY A 60 -10.32 7.08 13.34
N ILE A 61 -10.72 5.90 12.86
CA ILE A 61 -11.17 4.80 13.73
C ILE A 61 -10.02 4.30 14.64
N LEU A 62 -8.81 4.20 14.09
CA LEU A 62 -7.63 3.77 14.83
C LEU A 62 -7.21 4.82 15.87
N ASP A 63 -7.16 6.10 15.51
CA ASP A 63 -6.82 7.20 16.40
C ASP A 63 -7.78 7.30 17.59
N GLN A 64 -9.08 7.15 17.32
CA GLN A 64 -10.11 7.11 18.36
C GLN A 64 -9.89 5.94 19.32
N ALA A 65 -9.51 4.78 18.79
CA ALA A 65 -9.26 3.60 19.60
C ALA A 65 -8.03 3.79 20.49
N ILE A 66 -6.95 4.37 19.96
CA ILE A 66 -5.70 4.63 20.71
C ILE A 66 -5.96 5.64 21.82
N THR A 67 -6.70 6.71 21.50
CA THR A 67 -7.06 7.75 22.48
C THR A 67 -7.96 7.20 23.59
N ALA A 68 -8.86 6.28 23.27
CA ALA A 68 -9.80 5.71 24.24
C ALA A 68 -9.17 4.67 25.18
N SER A 69 -8.11 3.97 24.76
CA SER A 69 -7.57 2.84 25.54
C SER A 69 -6.40 3.20 26.48
N ASN A 70 -5.80 4.38 26.37
CA ASN A 70 -4.57 4.82 27.09
C ASN A 70 -3.33 3.88 26.96
N GLU A 71 -3.51 2.64 26.48
CA GLU A 71 -2.48 1.66 26.14
C GLU A 71 -2.90 0.93 24.85
N LEU A 72 -1.92 0.68 23.97
CA LEU A 72 -2.12 -0.07 22.71
C LEU A 72 -2.39 -1.57 22.94
N GLY A 73 -2.02 -2.13 24.10
CA GLY A 73 -2.03 -3.57 24.35
C GLY A 73 -3.39 -4.19 24.69
N ALA A 74 -4.40 -3.38 25.05
CA ALA A 74 -5.73 -3.85 25.43
C ALA A 74 -6.81 -3.61 24.35
N GLN A 75 -6.41 -3.35 23.11
CA GLN A 75 -7.34 -3.06 22.03
C GLN A 75 -8.04 -4.32 21.51
N ASP A 76 -9.37 -4.23 21.39
CA ASP A 76 -10.17 -5.21 20.67
C ASP A 76 -9.99 -5.04 19.15
N TYR A 77 -8.93 -5.65 18.61
CA TYR A 77 -8.63 -5.63 17.18
C TYR A 77 -9.74 -6.27 16.33
N ALA A 78 -10.54 -7.19 16.89
CA ALA A 78 -11.68 -7.76 16.17
C ALA A 78 -12.78 -6.70 15.99
N SER A 79 -13.07 -5.91 17.02
CA SER A 79 -13.98 -4.77 16.94
C SER A 79 -13.47 -3.70 15.95
N LEU A 80 -12.17 -3.41 15.93
CA LEU A 80 -11.59 -2.49 14.93
C LEU A 80 -11.75 -3.01 13.51
N SER A 81 -11.46 -4.30 13.27
CA SER A 81 -11.68 -4.92 11.96
C SER A 81 -13.13 -4.80 11.50
N MET A 82 -14.09 -5.06 12.40
CA MET A 82 -15.52 -4.91 12.07
C MET A 82 -15.90 -3.46 11.74
N LYS A 83 -15.29 -2.47 12.40
CA LYS A 83 -15.50 -1.05 12.07
C LYS A 83 -14.97 -0.71 10.68
N PHE A 84 -13.82 -1.27 10.29
CA PHE A 84 -13.30 -1.11 8.92
C PHE A 84 -14.24 -1.75 7.89
N ASP A 85 -14.70 -2.97 8.13
CA ASP A 85 -15.65 -3.66 7.25
C ASP A 85 -16.92 -2.81 7.04
N ARG A 86 -17.51 -2.28 8.12
CA ARG A 86 -18.69 -1.41 8.04
C ARG A 86 -18.44 -0.09 7.31
N LEU A 87 -17.26 0.51 7.49
CA LEU A 87 -16.87 1.73 6.76
C LEU A 87 -16.83 1.44 5.25
N ILE A 88 -16.23 0.32 4.85
CA ILE A 88 -16.17 -0.12 3.47
C ILE A 88 -17.57 -0.37 2.91
N GLU A 89 -18.42 -1.13 3.61
CA GLU A 89 -19.78 -1.44 3.17
C GLU A 89 -20.62 -0.19 2.90
N ARG A 90 -20.52 0.83 3.76
CA ARG A 90 -21.25 2.09 3.64
C ARG A 90 -20.73 3.03 2.56
N SER A 91 -19.49 2.84 2.12
CA SER A 91 -18.86 3.70 1.13
C SER A 91 -19.28 3.29 -0.27
N ASP A 92 -19.77 4.24 -1.07
CA ASP A 92 -20.04 4.00 -2.48
C ASP A 92 -18.75 4.02 -3.32
N GLY A 93 -18.78 3.33 -4.45
CA GLY A 93 -17.71 3.33 -5.45
C GLY A 93 -17.10 1.97 -5.73
N ARG A 94 -15.92 2.00 -6.35
CA ARG A 94 -15.31 0.85 -7.02
C ARG A 94 -14.93 -0.30 -6.06
N PRO A 95 -15.44 -1.53 -6.26
CA PRO A 95 -15.15 -2.67 -5.37
C PRO A 95 -13.68 -3.02 -5.25
N ASP A 96 -12.90 -2.87 -6.33
CA ASP A 96 -11.46 -3.16 -6.32
C ASP A 96 -10.69 -2.22 -5.38
N LEU A 97 -11.03 -0.93 -5.40
CA LEU A 97 -10.40 0.07 -4.53
C LEU A 97 -10.78 -0.12 -3.07
N LYS A 98 -12.06 -0.45 -2.83
CA LYS A 98 -12.59 -0.79 -1.50
C LYS A 98 -11.84 -1.96 -0.90
N LYS A 99 -11.63 -3.03 -1.68
CA LYS A 99 -10.90 -4.21 -1.24
C LYS A 99 -9.45 -3.88 -0.89
N LEU A 100 -8.72 -3.19 -1.78
CA LEU A 100 -7.32 -2.82 -1.53
C LEU A 100 -7.14 -1.95 -0.28
N ALA A 101 -8.05 -1.00 -0.06
CA ALA A 101 -8.05 -0.19 1.15
C ALA A 101 -8.32 -1.06 2.40
N LEU A 102 -9.30 -1.95 2.35
CA LEU A 102 -9.62 -2.84 3.46
C LEU A 102 -8.46 -3.78 3.81
N ASP A 103 -7.84 -4.38 2.79
CA ASP A 103 -6.69 -5.27 2.94
C ASP A 103 -5.53 -4.52 3.62
N ALA A 104 -5.26 -3.28 3.19
CA ALA A 104 -4.26 -2.41 3.82
C ALA A 104 -4.58 -2.12 5.30
N GLY A 105 -5.82 -1.76 5.62
CA GLY A 105 -6.24 -1.50 7.00
C GLY A 105 -6.12 -2.74 7.89
N LYS A 106 -6.57 -3.90 7.40
CA LYS A 106 -6.47 -5.18 8.15
C LYS A 106 -5.03 -5.64 8.32
N SER A 107 -4.17 -5.37 7.35
CA SER A 107 -2.73 -5.62 7.42
C SER A 107 -2.09 -4.82 8.56
N ILE A 108 -2.48 -3.55 8.77
CA ILE A 108 -2.02 -2.75 9.91
C ILE A 108 -2.53 -3.32 11.25
N LEU A 109 -3.81 -3.70 11.33
CA LEU A 109 -4.34 -4.31 12.56
C LEU A 109 -3.63 -5.63 12.90
N HIS A 110 -3.26 -6.41 11.88
CA HIS A 110 -2.50 -7.63 12.05
C HIS A 110 -1.11 -7.34 12.63
N ASP A 111 -0.38 -6.38 12.07
CA ASP A 111 0.93 -5.99 12.58
C ASP A 111 0.82 -5.44 14.02
N LEU A 112 -0.15 -4.58 14.31
CA LEU A 112 -0.36 -4.06 15.67
C LEU A 112 -0.67 -5.17 16.69
N ARG A 113 -1.35 -6.22 16.25
CA ARG A 113 -1.76 -7.34 17.13
C ARG A 113 -0.61 -8.29 17.44
N TYR A 114 0.26 -8.56 16.48
CA TYR A 114 1.24 -9.64 16.56
C TYR A 114 2.70 -9.20 16.50
N ASP A 115 2.97 -8.01 15.99
CA ASP A 115 4.33 -7.52 15.77
C ASP A 115 4.78 -6.66 16.96
N HIS A 116 5.10 -7.33 18.07
CA HIS A 116 5.62 -6.69 19.28
C HIS A 116 7.08 -6.20 19.15
N GLY A 117 7.73 -6.41 17.99
CA GLY A 117 9.14 -6.07 17.74
C GLY A 117 9.35 -4.84 16.85
N GLN A 118 8.43 -4.54 15.93
CA GLN A 118 8.39 -3.27 15.22
C GLN A 118 7.49 -2.30 16.00
N GLN A 119 8.08 -1.26 16.58
CA GLN A 119 7.29 -0.11 17.05
C GLN A 119 6.64 0.54 15.83
N ILE A 120 5.42 0.12 15.49
CA ILE A 120 4.63 0.79 14.49
C ILE A 120 4.28 2.15 15.05
N ASP A 121 4.86 3.18 14.45
CA ASP A 121 4.55 4.56 14.78
C ASP A 121 3.15 4.90 14.26
N VAL A 122 2.18 4.79 15.17
CA VAL A 122 0.78 5.16 14.92
C VAL A 122 0.52 6.66 15.08
N SER A 123 1.53 7.47 15.40
CA SER A 123 1.35 8.94 15.52
C SER A 123 0.94 9.60 14.19
N ASN A 124 1.20 8.93 13.07
CA ASN A 124 0.74 9.30 11.74
C ASN A 124 -0.07 8.15 11.09
N ALA A 125 -1.19 7.77 11.72
CA ALA A 125 -2.05 6.70 11.26
C ALA A 125 -2.49 6.87 9.79
N LEU A 126 -2.76 8.09 9.33
CA LEU A 126 -3.11 8.35 7.93
C LEU A 126 -1.95 8.04 6.98
N GLY A 127 -0.74 8.52 7.29
CA GLY A 127 0.46 8.23 6.51
C GLY A 127 0.72 6.73 6.41
N LEU A 128 0.59 6.03 7.54
CA LEU A 128 0.72 4.58 7.62
C LEU A 128 -0.33 3.86 6.74
N MET A 129 -1.60 4.28 6.81
CA MET A 129 -2.68 3.72 5.99
C MET A 129 -2.42 3.91 4.49
N ILE A 130 -2.00 5.10 4.07
CA ILE A 130 -1.68 5.40 2.67
C ILE A 130 -0.47 4.56 2.21
N GLN A 131 0.59 4.47 3.02
CA GLN A 131 1.75 3.65 2.72
C GLN A 131 1.37 2.18 2.56
N ARG A 132 0.52 1.65 3.45
CA ARG A 132 0.08 0.26 3.35
C ARG A 132 -0.79 0.03 2.12
N TYR A 133 -1.69 0.96 1.80
CA TYR A 133 -2.49 0.92 0.58
C TYR A 133 -1.62 0.95 -0.68
N MET A 134 -0.55 1.75 -0.71
CA MET A 134 0.43 1.73 -1.79
C MET A 134 1.07 0.35 -1.97
N ASN A 135 1.44 -0.30 -0.87
CA ASN A 135 2.01 -1.65 -0.90
C ASN A 135 1.00 -2.68 -1.43
N GLU A 136 -0.27 -2.57 -1.06
CA GLU A 136 -1.32 -3.46 -1.59
C GLU A 136 -1.58 -3.22 -3.09
N VAL A 137 -1.59 -1.97 -3.54
CA VAL A 137 -1.66 -1.63 -4.98
C VAL A 137 -0.45 -2.21 -5.70
N TYR A 138 0.74 -2.05 -5.15
CA TYR A 138 1.95 -2.63 -5.72
C TYR A 138 1.88 -4.17 -5.76
N ALA A 139 1.45 -4.82 -4.69
CA ALA A 139 1.33 -6.27 -4.64
C ALA A 139 0.29 -6.78 -5.66
N SER A 140 -0.85 -6.10 -5.77
CA SER A 140 -1.92 -6.47 -6.71
C SER A 140 -1.51 -6.25 -8.17
N GLU A 141 -0.78 -5.17 -8.48
CA GLU A 141 -0.44 -4.81 -9.86
C GLU A 141 0.89 -5.44 -10.32
N PHE A 142 1.82 -5.72 -9.41
CA PHE A 142 3.18 -6.19 -9.74
C PHE A 142 3.49 -7.58 -9.19
N LYS A 143 3.16 -7.90 -7.94
CA LYS A 143 3.51 -9.19 -7.32
C LYS A 143 2.67 -10.34 -7.87
N ALA A 144 1.39 -10.11 -8.15
CA ALA A 144 0.53 -11.09 -8.83
C ALA A 144 1.08 -11.47 -10.22
N ILE A 145 1.73 -10.52 -10.90
CA ILE A 145 2.35 -10.73 -12.21
C ILE A 145 3.65 -11.53 -12.10
N LEU A 146 4.51 -11.21 -11.12
CA LEU A 146 5.73 -11.98 -10.86
C LEU A 146 5.40 -13.44 -10.52
N ARG A 147 4.37 -13.70 -9.70
CA ARG A 147 3.99 -15.07 -9.32
C ARG A 147 3.54 -15.91 -10.52
N THR A 148 2.80 -15.34 -11.47
CA THR A 148 2.42 -16.06 -12.70
C THR A 148 3.60 -16.38 -13.64
N VAL A 149 4.70 -15.61 -13.57
CA VAL A 149 5.90 -15.85 -14.38
C VAL A 149 6.80 -16.91 -13.73
N PHE A 150 6.89 -16.92 -12.39
CA PHE A 150 7.75 -17.84 -11.64
C PHE A 150 7.08 -19.16 -11.20
N GLU A 151 5.76 -19.33 -11.35
CA GLU A 151 5.14 -20.66 -11.21
C GLU A 151 5.31 -21.51 -12.48
N THR A 152 5.70 -20.89 -13.60
CA THR A 152 6.10 -21.59 -14.84
C THR A 152 7.59 -21.93 -14.93
N GLU A 153 8.44 -21.33 -14.11
CA GLU A 153 9.87 -21.66 -14.05
C GLU A 153 10.34 -21.75 -12.60
N ALA A 154 10.74 -22.95 -12.21
CA ALA A 154 11.07 -23.36 -10.85
C ALA A 154 12.11 -22.47 -10.13
N GLU A 155 11.92 -22.41 -8.81
CA GLU A 155 12.92 -22.23 -7.74
C GLU A 155 13.94 -21.08 -7.88
N THR A 156 13.57 -19.88 -7.44
CA THR A 156 14.50 -19.03 -6.67
C THR A 156 13.75 -18.23 -5.59
N PRO A 157 14.30 -18.11 -4.36
CA PRO A 157 13.65 -17.38 -3.28
C PRO A 157 13.88 -15.87 -3.49
N ILE A 158 12.80 -15.11 -3.59
CA ILE A 158 12.87 -13.64 -3.69
C ILE A 158 13.02 -13.07 -2.28
N LEU A 159 14.12 -12.35 -2.04
CA LEU A 159 14.37 -11.55 -0.84
C LEU A 159 13.20 -10.58 -0.57
N PRO A 160 12.84 -10.34 0.71
CA PRO A 160 11.83 -9.34 1.05
C PRO A 160 12.36 -7.95 0.69
N LEU A 161 11.85 -7.37 -0.40
CA LEU A 161 12.00 -5.94 -0.67
C LEU A 161 11.13 -5.18 0.34
N ALA A 162 11.69 -4.97 1.53
CA ALA A 162 11.19 -3.95 2.46
C ALA A 162 11.34 -2.60 1.74
N PHE A 163 10.21 -2.02 1.34
CA PHE A 163 10.16 -0.70 0.74
C PHE A 163 10.32 0.32 1.88
N ASP A 164 11.56 0.58 2.29
CA ASP A 164 11.86 1.73 3.14
C ASP A 164 11.71 2.98 2.30
N LEU A 165 10.57 3.65 2.45
CA LEU A 165 10.36 4.97 1.86
C LEU A 165 11.42 5.93 2.43
N PRO A 166 12.21 6.62 1.58
CA PRO A 166 13.15 7.63 2.06
C PRO A 166 12.38 8.71 2.85
N GLU A 167 12.95 9.18 3.96
CA GLU A 167 12.34 10.16 4.89
C GLU A 167 11.77 11.42 4.18
N GLU A 168 12.36 11.80 3.05
CA GLU A 168 11.91 12.92 2.21
C GLU A 168 10.55 12.70 1.52
N ALA A 169 10.13 11.45 1.32
CA ALA A 169 8.83 11.11 0.76
C ALA A 169 7.70 11.21 1.81
N LYS A 170 8.03 11.01 3.10
CA LYS A 170 7.06 11.10 4.22
C LYS A 170 6.56 12.53 4.43
N THR A 171 7.39 13.52 4.17
CA THR A 171 7.09 14.95 4.38
C THR A 171 6.34 15.62 3.22
N ARG A 172 6.31 15.03 2.03
CA ARG A 172 5.73 15.66 0.81
C ARG A 172 4.29 15.27 0.47
N ILE A 173 3.68 14.34 1.20
CA ILE A 173 2.28 13.92 0.97
C ILE A 173 1.28 14.82 1.74
N LEU A 174 1.74 15.56 2.74
CA LEU A 174 0.90 16.39 3.62
C LEU A 174 0.26 17.66 3.02
N PRO A 175 0.79 18.36 1.98
CA PRO A 175 0.20 19.64 1.57
C PRO A 175 -0.89 19.55 0.49
N LEU A 176 -1.47 18.38 0.22
CA LEU A 176 -2.57 18.23 -0.77
C LEU A 176 -3.94 17.95 -0.13
N ALA A 177 -4.06 18.10 1.19
CA ALA A 177 -5.30 17.90 1.94
C ALA A 177 -5.76 19.17 2.69
N ILE A 178 -5.55 20.34 2.11
CA ILE A 178 -6.19 21.61 2.53
C ILE A 178 -7.08 22.09 1.39
#